data_AF-A0A7S4QV14-F1
#
_entry.id   AF-A0A7S4QV14-F1
#
_cell.length_a   1.000
_cell.length_b   1.000
_cell.length_c   1.000
_cell.angle_alpha   90.00
_cell.angle_beta   90.00
_cell.angle_gamma   90.00
#
_symmetry.space_group_name_H-M   'P 1'
#
loop_
_entity.id
_entity.type
_entity.pdbx_description
1 polymer ?
#
loop_
_entity_poly.entity_id
_entity_poly.type
_entity_poly.pdbx_seq_one_letter_code
_entity_poly.pdbx_strand_id
1 'polypeptide(L)'
;ISVKRDCALRIAFRNDTNETLSLCWVSPHCKPCHFYALKPSLALEEKESSNHEEKEEQKENEDKKSTTKDGEKDLETPILVLTKRDHVENSFLGHAFVLARRPCENDSDAPTTTVIAVDQESAPTRQQEMGESSGEAHGNLRKRKQNQEEKNQENDDNYGSNDEKKEESNDANNSAAQNQNTTAPATKPKERHLDPANVIGGYRPTSLMICENDDVNERHIHLVTVTKRRRCHRNVDSVSSMDIDDDENDGNIRREKEEGSSNNNDDDDFEYILTIKEGYLDPTPIDTSNKIYNEEELGGWPIRCEPGWDICDEQCDSNGLTLRERLASDINIATSFLPPQARQKLRKSTPIWINKSQQFGPRCAPVTGRGMCFHPESEWLIENGMSAQKCHGIELYDSSHYLDHCELWGPGGNMLHEFCHAYHATCTPQGYENPDIIKAYKDAMEENLYDCVGVHGPQGPKCKAYACTDPMEYFAELSTAFLGTKDGEEREYNKWYPFNRDQIRSHDPGAYEMLTKTWSLLDQKSL
;
A
#
# COMPACT_ATOMS: atom_id res chain seq x y z
N ILE A 1 1.45 -16.73 22.53
CA ILE A 1 2.27 -15.58 22.98
C ILE A 1 1.80 -14.40 22.14
N SER A 2 1.14 -13.41 22.75
CA SER A 2 0.64 -12.23 22.03
C SER A 2 1.82 -11.49 21.42
N VAL A 3 1.93 -11.55 20.09
CA VAL A 3 2.85 -10.72 19.32
C VAL A 3 2.46 -9.28 19.65
N LYS A 4 3.34 -8.54 20.31
CA LYS A 4 3.20 -7.07 20.35
C LYS A 4 3.23 -6.63 18.89
N ARG A 5 2.06 -6.45 18.29
CA ARG A 5 1.90 -5.71 17.03
C ARG A 5 2.68 -4.43 17.25
N ASP A 6 3.68 -4.15 16.41
CA ASP A 6 4.34 -2.85 16.38
C ASP A 6 3.23 -1.80 16.44
N CYS A 7 3.18 -1.00 17.51
CA CYS A 7 2.01 -0.18 17.84
C CYS A 7 1.75 0.85 16.73
N ALA A 8 0.98 0.45 15.72
CA ALA A 8 0.54 1.31 14.65
C ALA A 8 -0.46 2.31 15.24
N LEU A 9 -0.18 3.59 15.04
CA LEU A 9 -1.06 4.68 15.41
C LEU A 9 -2.15 4.83 14.34
N ARG A 10 -3.40 4.83 14.77
CA ARG A 10 -4.53 5.20 13.90
C ARG A 10 -4.69 6.71 13.88
N ILE A 11 -4.89 7.27 12.69
CA ILE A 11 -5.16 8.71 12.49
C ILE A 11 -6.34 8.84 11.53
N ALA A 12 -7.31 9.66 11.87
CA ALA A 12 -8.41 10.04 10.99
C ALA A 12 -8.26 11.48 10.52
N PHE A 13 -8.54 11.73 9.24
CA PHE A 13 -8.59 13.06 8.66
C PHE A 13 -10.03 13.41 8.27
N ARG A 14 -10.54 14.50 8.84
CA ARG A 14 -11.86 15.07 8.54
C ARG A 14 -11.68 16.39 7.79
N ASN A 15 -12.31 16.52 6.63
CA ASN A 15 -12.28 17.76 5.85
C ASN A 15 -13.61 18.52 6.00
N ASP A 16 -13.69 19.45 6.94
CA ASP A 16 -14.85 20.33 7.17
C ASP A 16 -14.76 21.64 6.34
N THR A 17 -14.02 21.61 5.23
CA THR A 17 -14.02 22.68 4.22
C THR A 17 -15.03 22.37 3.12
N ASN A 18 -15.24 23.32 2.20
CA ASN A 18 -16.09 23.15 1.03
C ASN A 18 -15.33 22.68 -0.23
N GLU A 19 -14.02 22.42 -0.13
CA GLU A 19 -13.17 22.03 -1.26
C GLU A 19 -12.49 20.67 -1.03
N THR A 20 -12.13 19.99 -2.12
CA THR A 20 -11.38 18.73 -2.00
C THR A 20 -9.91 19.03 -1.75
N LEU A 21 -9.38 18.47 -0.65
CA LEU A 21 -7.98 18.61 -0.27
C LEU A 21 -7.17 17.39 -0.73
N SER A 22 -5.87 17.59 -0.94
CA SER A 22 -4.90 16.53 -1.13
C SER A 22 -4.22 16.23 0.20
N LEU A 23 -4.19 14.96 0.60
CA LEU A 23 -3.44 14.47 1.75
C LEU A 23 -2.26 13.65 1.25
N CYS A 24 -1.06 13.96 1.71
CA CYS A 24 0.16 13.25 1.37
C CYS A 24 0.78 12.63 2.61
N TRP A 25 1.03 11.32 2.56
CA TRP A 25 1.82 10.63 3.56
C TRP A 25 3.31 10.75 3.24
N VAL A 26 4.10 11.18 4.23
CA VAL A 26 5.54 11.43 4.13
C VAL A 26 6.28 10.50 5.09
N SER A 27 7.26 9.78 4.55
CA SER A 27 8.14 8.88 5.31
C SER A 27 9.06 9.63 6.30
N PRO A 28 9.68 8.94 7.27
CA PRO A 28 10.66 9.54 8.19
C PRO A 28 11.87 10.16 7.47
N HIS A 29 12.13 9.76 6.22
CA HIS A 29 13.16 10.31 5.34
C HIS A 29 12.65 11.44 4.43
N CYS A 30 11.52 12.07 4.79
CA CYS A 30 10.92 13.19 4.08
C CYS A 30 10.52 12.89 2.62
N LYS A 31 10.36 11.63 2.24
CA LYS A 31 9.87 11.24 0.90
C LYS A 31 8.34 11.12 0.90
N PRO A 32 7.63 11.79 -0.02
CA PRO A 32 6.22 11.52 -0.30
C PRO A 32 6.01 10.07 -0.74
N CYS A 33 5.03 9.39 -0.14
CA CYS A 33 4.77 7.96 -0.40
C CYS A 33 3.37 7.72 -0.96
N HIS A 34 2.34 8.29 -0.33
CA HIS A 34 0.93 8.05 -0.71
C HIS A 34 0.16 9.36 -0.78
N PHE A 35 -0.78 9.44 -1.72
CA PHE A 35 -1.60 10.64 -1.97
C PHE A 35 -3.08 10.26 -1.98
N TYR A 36 -3.87 11.00 -1.19
CA TYR A 36 -5.29 10.78 -1.02
C TYR A 36 -6.08 12.05 -1.33
N ALA A 37 -7.31 11.87 -1.78
CA ALA A 37 -8.27 12.95 -1.99
C ALA A 37 -9.22 13.02 -0.79
N LEU A 38 -9.12 14.07 0.02
CA LEU A 38 -10.04 14.32 1.14
C LEU A 38 -11.21 15.17 0.67
N LYS A 39 -12.37 14.53 0.48
CA LYS A 39 -13.59 15.22 0.05
C LYS A 39 -14.23 16.01 1.21
N PRO A 40 -14.90 17.15 0.93
CA PRO A 40 -15.70 17.89 1.90
C PRO A 40 -16.69 17.02 2.68
N SER A 41 -16.74 17.17 4.00
CA SER A 41 -17.69 16.51 4.90
C SER A 41 -19.07 17.17 4.88
N LEU A 42 -19.12 18.49 4.59
CA LEU A 42 -20.33 19.34 4.62
C LEU A 42 -21.19 19.21 3.34
N ALA A 43 -20.64 18.73 2.24
CA ALA A 43 -21.30 18.72 0.93
C ALA A 43 -22.42 17.66 0.76
N LEU A 44 -22.79 16.93 1.81
CA LEU A 44 -23.77 15.82 1.75
C LEU A 44 -24.96 15.94 2.71
N GLU A 45 -25.03 16.97 3.56
CA GLU A 45 -26.20 17.18 4.43
C GLU A 45 -27.50 17.43 3.63
N GLU A 46 -27.39 17.95 2.40
CA GLU A 46 -28.54 18.20 1.52
C GLU A 46 -29.10 16.94 0.83
N LYS A 47 -28.41 15.78 0.87
CA LYS A 47 -28.89 14.53 0.26
C LYS A 47 -29.36 13.48 1.26
N GLU A 48 -28.92 13.54 2.52
CA GLU A 48 -29.37 12.60 3.56
C GLU A 48 -30.64 13.09 4.28
N SER A 49 -30.96 14.39 4.21
CA SER A 49 -32.20 14.98 4.73
C SER A 49 -33.45 14.63 3.91
N SER A 50 -33.31 14.25 2.63
CA SER A 50 -34.44 13.82 1.79
C SER A 50 -34.83 12.34 1.94
N ASN A 51 -34.02 11.55 2.65
CA ASN A 51 -34.27 10.11 2.90
C ASN A 51 -34.67 9.82 4.36
N HIS A 52 -34.81 10.86 5.19
CA HIS A 52 -35.09 10.72 6.63
C HIS A 52 -36.59 10.75 6.99
N GLU A 53 -37.48 11.10 6.05
CA GLU A 53 -38.94 11.09 6.27
C GLU A 53 -39.57 9.67 6.22
N GLU A 54 -38.84 8.61 5.85
CA GLU A 54 -39.36 7.24 5.80
C GLU A 54 -38.86 6.30 6.92
N LYS A 55 -38.21 6.80 7.97
CA LYS A 55 -37.71 5.97 9.09
C LYS A 55 -38.04 6.49 10.49
N GLU A 56 -39.19 7.13 10.67
CA GLU A 56 -39.68 7.56 11.99
C GLU A 56 -40.62 6.56 12.71
N GLU A 57 -40.90 5.37 12.16
CA GLU A 57 -41.85 4.42 12.78
C GLU A 57 -41.23 3.27 13.62
N GLN A 58 -39.94 3.31 13.96
CA GLN A 58 -39.32 2.23 14.77
C GLN A 58 -38.47 2.70 15.96
N LYS A 59 -38.59 3.95 16.42
CA LYS A 59 -37.82 4.47 17.57
C LYS A 59 -38.65 4.81 18.81
N GLU A 60 -39.89 4.35 18.90
CA GLU A 60 -40.78 4.70 20.01
C GLU A 60 -40.87 3.66 21.15
N ASN A 61 -39.94 2.70 21.24
CA ASN A 61 -40.03 1.60 22.22
C ASN A 61 -38.81 1.32 23.11
N GLU A 62 -37.87 2.26 23.29
CA GLU A 62 -36.80 2.10 24.30
C GLU A 62 -36.64 3.25 25.31
N ASP A 63 -37.40 4.35 25.19
CA ASP A 63 -37.39 5.45 26.16
C ASP A 63 -38.31 5.21 27.37
N LYS A 64 -38.20 4.06 28.03
CA LYS A 64 -38.80 3.83 29.38
C LYS A 64 -37.97 2.88 30.25
N LYS A 65 -36.69 3.17 30.48
CA LYS A 65 -36.01 2.70 31.70
C LYS A 65 -34.68 3.42 31.94
N SER A 66 -34.70 4.52 32.70
CA SER A 66 -33.62 4.95 33.61
C SER A 66 -33.87 6.38 34.08
N THR A 67 -34.71 6.53 35.11
CA THR A 67 -34.74 7.73 35.95
C THR A 67 -34.06 7.42 37.28
N THR A 68 -33.34 8.42 37.80
CA THR A 68 -32.57 8.51 39.07
C THR A 68 -31.15 7.92 39.00
N LYS A 69 -30.06 8.60 39.38
CA LYS A 69 -29.85 9.68 40.36
C LYS A 69 -28.79 10.68 39.91
N ASP A 70 -28.94 11.90 40.43
CA ASP A 70 -28.00 13.01 40.42
C ASP A 70 -26.66 12.69 41.08
N GLY A 71 -25.57 13.19 40.48
CA GLY A 71 -24.23 13.26 41.08
C GLY A 71 -23.18 13.58 40.02
N GLU A 72 -22.51 14.73 40.15
CA GLU A 72 -21.33 15.20 39.39
C GLU A 72 -21.38 15.06 37.86
N LYS A 73 -21.80 16.14 37.18
CA LYS A 73 -21.42 16.36 35.78
C LYS A 73 -19.95 16.78 35.75
N ASP A 74 -19.06 15.80 35.69
CA ASP A 74 -17.80 16.01 34.99
C ASP A 74 -18.15 16.47 33.57
N LEU A 75 -17.60 17.60 33.16
CA LEU A 75 -17.63 18.08 31.78
C LEU A 75 -16.74 17.14 30.95
N GLU A 76 -17.17 15.89 30.76
CA GLU A 76 -16.57 15.00 29.77
C GLU A 76 -16.79 15.66 28.41
N THR A 77 -15.69 16.14 27.83
CA THR A 77 -15.66 16.53 26.43
C THR A 77 -16.26 15.39 25.61
N PRO A 78 -17.28 15.63 24.75
CA PRO A 78 -17.88 14.57 23.98
C PRO A 78 -16.82 13.92 23.11
N ILE A 79 -16.58 12.64 23.33
CA ILE A 79 -15.67 11.83 22.53
C ILE A 79 -16.17 11.88 21.09
N LEU A 80 -15.32 12.29 20.16
CA LEU A 80 -15.71 12.46 18.76
C LEU A 80 -15.76 11.11 18.06
N VAL A 81 -16.96 10.68 17.67
CA VAL A 81 -17.15 9.43 16.93
C VAL A 81 -16.80 9.63 15.45
N LEU A 82 -16.06 8.66 14.91
CA LEU A 82 -15.72 8.62 13.50
C LEU A 82 -16.93 8.34 12.61
N THR A 83 -16.87 8.84 11.39
CA THR A 83 -17.90 8.66 10.38
C THR A 83 -17.28 8.16 9.09
N LYS A 84 -18.11 7.63 8.17
CA LYS A 84 -17.70 7.21 6.81
C LYS A 84 -17.01 8.30 5.97
N ARG A 85 -17.05 9.55 6.45
CA ARG A 85 -16.45 10.73 5.80
C ARG A 85 -15.00 10.97 6.26
N ASP A 86 -14.59 10.31 7.35
CA ASP A 86 -13.23 10.41 7.87
C ASP A 86 -12.32 9.43 7.14
N HIS A 87 -11.19 9.94 6.66
CA HIS A 87 -10.18 9.10 6.04
C HIS A 87 -9.23 8.56 7.13
N VAL A 88 -9.25 7.24 7.33
CA VAL A 88 -8.47 6.56 8.38
C VAL A 88 -7.20 5.98 7.79
N GLU A 89 -6.08 6.26 8.45
CA GLU A 89 -4.75 5.74 8.10
C GLU A 89 -4.09 5.09 9.32
N ASN A 90 -3.39 3.99 9.08
CA ASN A 90 -2.48 3.39 10.06
C ASN A 90 -1.07 3.91 9.79
N SER A 91 -0.42 4.46 10.80
CA SER A 91 0.92 5.04 10.67
C SER A 91 1.81 4.67 11.85
N PHE A 92 3.11 4.98 11.74
CA PHE A 92 4.07 4.76 12.82
C PHE A 92 4.67 6.08 13.29
N LEU A 93 5.15 6.13 14.53
CA LEU A 93 5.90 7.29 15.03
C LEU A 93 7.04 7.65 14.07
N GLY A 94 7.16 8.94 13.76
CA GLY A 94 8.16 9.46 12.83
C GLY A 94 7.65 9.74 11.41
N HIS A 95 6.50 9.20 11.02
CA HIS A 95 5.82 9.59 9.78
C HIS A 95 5.12 10.95 9.93
N ALA A 96 4.93 11.65 8.82
CA ALA A 96 4.18 12.91 8.78
C ALA A 96 3.14 12.89 7.67
N PHE A 97 2.14 13.75 7.81
CA PHE A 97 1.07 13.96 6.85
C PHE A 97 1.07 15.42 6.45
N VAL A 98 0.93 15.69 5.16
CA VAL A 98 0.86 17.05 4.61
C VAL A 98 -0.46 17.22 3.88
N LEU A 99 -1.15 18.31 4.17
CA LEU A 99 -2.42 18.68 3.56
C LEU A 99 -2.17 19.84 2.59
N ALA A 100 -2.72 19.75 1.39
CA ALA A 100 -2.60 20.77 0.36
C ALA A 100 -3.92 20.99 -0.39
N ARG A 101 -4.13 22.18 -0.93
CA ARG A 101 -5.22 22.48 -1.86
C ARG A 101 -4.98 21.78 -3.20
N ARG A 102 -6.06 21.49 -3.93
CA ARG A 102 -5.94 21.17 -5.36
C ARG A 102 -5.97 22.47 -6.17
N PRO A 103 -5.09 22.65 -7.16
CA PRO A 103 -5.23 23.75 -8.10
C PRO A 103 -6.58 23.65 -8.83
N CYS A 104 -7.28 24.78 -9.02
CA CYS A 104 -8.56 24.82 -9.70
C CYS A 104 -8.43 24.40 -11.18
N GLU A 105 -9.28 23.47 -11.62
CA GLU A 105 -9.45 23.07 -13.02
C GLU A 105 -10.09 24.21 -13.82
N ASN A 106 -9.29 25.12 -14.38
CA ASN A 106 -9.75 26.13 -15.34
C ASN A 106 -8.73 26.37 -16.47
N ASP A 107 -7.94 25.36 -16.83
CA ASP A 107 -7.21 25.33 -18.10
C ASP A 107 -7.43 23.96 -18.76
N SER A 108 -8.33 23.92 -19.73
CA SER A 108 -8.41 22.83 -20.70
C SER A 108 -7.12 22.82 -21.52
N ASP A 109 -6.38 21.71 -21.45
CA ASP A 109 -5.07 21.43 -22.07
C ASP A 109 -3.80 21.74 -21.23
N ALA A 110 -3.61 21.06 -20.09
CA ALA A 110 -2.27 20.74 -19.57
C ALA A 110 -2.27 19.54 -18.59
N PRO A 111 -1.22 18.68 -18.60
CA PRO A 111 -1.19 17.41 -17.88
C PRO A 111 -0.96 17.57 -16.37
N THR A 112 -1.59 16.67 -15.61
CA THR A 112 -1.36 16.28 -14.20
C THR A 112 -0.07 16.83 -13.57
N THR A 113 -0.26 17.64 -12.53
CA THR A 113 0.71 18.35 -11.69
C THR A 113 2.05 17.60 -11.53
N THR A 114 3.12 18.23 -12.04
CA THR A 114 4.54 17.89 -11.83
C THR A 114 5.03 18.58 -10.58
N VAL A 115 5.91 17.94 -9.82
CA VAL A 115 6.14 18.37 -8.45
C VAL A 115 7.59 18.15 -8.01
N ILE A 116 8.13 19.02 -7.16
CA ILE A 116 9.54 19.03 -6.73
C ILE A 116 9.58 19.47 -5.26
N ALA A 117 10.29 18.73 -4.40
CA ALA A 117 10.69 19.21 -3.08
C ALA A 117 12.08 19.84 -3.18
N VAL A 118 12.21 21.11 -2.79
CA VAL A 118 13.50 21.79 -2.68
C VAL A 118 13.88 21.84 -1.21
N ASP A 119 15.04 21.29 -0.87
CA ASP A 119 15.70 21.49 0.41
C ASP A 119 15.95 22.99 0.60
N GLN A 120 15.39 23.57 1.67
CA GLN A 120 15.90 24.83 2.19
C GLN A 120 16.66 24.57 3.48
N GLU A 121 17.96 24.31 3.34
CA GLU A 121 18.91 24.67 4.38
C GLU A 121 19.91 25.72 3.85
N SER A 122 20.05 26.77 4.65
CA SER A 122 21.07 27.82 4.66
C SER A 122 20.94 28.99 3.67
N ALA A 123 20.61 30.15 4.26
CA ALA A 123 20.77 31.47 3.68
C ALA A 123 22.25 31.74 3.30
N PRO A 124 22.54 32.36 2.14
CA PRO A 124 23.90 32.76 1.81
C PRO A 124 24.27 34.02 2.58
N THR A 125 25.29 33.91 3.44
CA THR A 125 25.96 35.08 4.01
C THR A 125 26.90 35.66 2.97
N ARG A 126 26.75 36.96 2.74
CA ARG A 126 27.50 37.80 1.81
C ARG A 126 28.86 38.18 2.41
N GLN A 127 29.97 37.91 1.72
CA GLN A 127 31.25 38.65 1.77
C GLN A 127 32.17 38.11 0.65
N GLN A 128 32.35 38.87 -0.44
CA GLN A 128 33.48 39.78 -0.72
C GLN A 128 34.79 39.06 -1.09
N GLU A 129 35.16 39.22 -2.36
CA GLU A 129 36.48 38.96 -2.92
C GLU A 129 37.57 39.73 -2.16
N MET A 130 38.73 39.12 -1.98
CA MET A 130 40.07 39.72 -2.15
C MET A 130 41.11 38.58 -2.19
N GLY A 131 42.06 38.70 -3.13
CA GLY A 131 42.99 37.64 -3.51
C GLY A 131 44.30 37.58 -2.73
N GLU A 132 45.25 36.92 -3.38
CA GLU A 132 46.70 36.85 -3.14
C GLU A 132 47.27 35.80 -2.17
N SER A 133 47.85 34.77 -2.81
CA SER A 133 49.27 34.36 -2.74
C SER A 133 49.84 33.59 -1.53
N SER A 134 50.62 32.58 -1.92
CA SER A 134 51.87 32.08 -1.32
C SER A 134 51.79 31.09 -0.14
N GLY A 135 52.69 30.09 -0.17
CA GLY A 135 53.24 29.48 1.04
C GLY A 135 53.07 27.97 1.20
N GLU A 136 53.99 27.22 0.59
CA GLU A 136 54.58 25.93 0.98
C GLU A 136 54.15 25.28 2.33
N ALA A 137 53.90 23.96 2.32
CA ALA A 137 54.87 22.92 2.76
C ALA A 137 54.20 21.60 3.21
N HIS A 138 54.71 20.50 2.63
CA HIS A 138 54.87 19.12 3.17
C HIS A 138 53.66 18.36 3.77
N GLY A 139 53.41 17.08 3.43
CA GLY A 139 54.15 16.14 2.59
C GLY A 139 53.49 14.75 2.56
N ASN A 140 53.84 14.00 1.50
CA ASN A 140 53.94 12.53 1.36
C ASN A 140 52.79 11.63 1.90
N LEU A 141 52.18 10.74 1.12
CA LEU A 141 52.83 9.62 0.42
C LEU A 141 52.07 9.15 -0.85
N ARG A 142 52.88 8.75 -1.85
CA ARG A 142 52.61 8.12 -3.16
C ARG A 142 51.81 6.80 -3.05
N LYS A 143 50.87 6.48 -3.94
CA LYS A 143 50.95 6.05 -5.38
C LYS A 143 51.77 4.78 -5.65
N ARG A 144 51.10 3.77 -6.24
CA ARG A 144 51.50 2.89 -7.38
C ARG A 144 50.19 2.31 -7.95
N LYS A 145 49.66 2.67 -9.14
CA LYS A 145 50.08 2.45 -10.56
C LYS A 145 50.42 0.99 -10.87
N GLN A 146 50.14 0.38 -12.03
CA GLN A 146 49.22 0.51 -13.19
C GLN A 146 49.72 -0.57 -14.19
N ASN A 147 48.82 -1.20 -14.95
CA ASN A 147 48.97 -1.85 -16.27
C ASN A 147 50.11 -2.84 -16.59
N GLN A 148 49.74 -3.94 -17.28
CA GLN A 148 50.33 -4.28 -18.58
C GLN A 148 49.43 -5.17 -19.45
N GLU A 149 49.52 -4.92 -20.75
CA GLU A 149 48.75 -5.41 -21.89
C GLU A 149 49.41 -6.61 -22.61
N GLU A 150 48.56 -7.34 -23.33
CA GLU A 150 48.72 -7.89 -24.70
C GLU A 150 49.67 -9.06 -25.09
N LYS A 151 49.02 -9.97 -25.85
CA LYS A 151 49.42 -10.71 -27.07
C LYS A 151 50.39 -11.89 -26.98
N ASN A 152 49.92 -13.06 -27.44
CA ASN A 152 50.31 -13.56 -28.76
C ASN A 152 49.37 -14.66 -29.30
N GLN A 153 49.23 -14.59 -30.62
CA GLN A 153 48.48 -15.41 -31.55
C GLN A 153 49.33 -16.60 -32.04
N GLU A 154 48.64 -17.53 -32.70
CA GLU A 154 49.03 -18.21 -33.95
C GLU A 154 49.46 -19.69 -33.97
N ASN A 155 48.77 -20.37 -34.91
CA ASN A 155 49.14 -21.47 -35.79
C ASN A 155 48.90 -22.91 -35.29
N ASP A 156 48.53 -23.85 -36.16
CA ASP A 156 47.68 -23.95 -37.37
C ASP A 156 47.71 -25.45 -37.73
N ASP A 157 46.98 -25.84 -38.77
CA ASP A 157 47.03 -27.10 -39.52
C ASP A 157 46.06 -28.23 -39.06
N ASN A 158 45.09 -28.78 -39.82
CA ASN A 158 44.62 -28.83 -41.23
C ASN A 158 44.48 -30.31 -41.68
N TYR A 159 43.60 -30.56 -42.65
CA TYR A 159 43.22 -31.80 -43.37
C TYR A 159 42.28 -32.80 -42.66
N GLY A 160 41.16 -33.25 -43.25
CA GLY A 160 40.56 -33.03 -44.57
C GLY A 160 39.66 -34.20 -44.98
N SER A 161 38.56 -33.90 -45.70
CA SER A 161 37.88 -34.75 -46.70
C SER A 161 37.23 -36.07 -46.25
N ASN A 162 36.09 -36.56 -46.77
CA ASN A 162 35.33 -36.28 -48.00
C ASN A 162 33.93 -36.92 -47.90
N ASP A 163 32.97 -36.30 -48.63
CA ASP A 163 31.93 -36.89 -49.50
C ASP A 163 30.97 -37.99 -48.97
N GLU A 164 29.67 -38.06 -49.30
CA GLU A 164 29.02 -37.89 -50.60
C GLU A 164 27.49 -37.68 -50.45
N LYS A 165 26.93 -36.80 -51.31
CA LYS A 165 25.73 -36.98 -52.18
C LYS A 165 24.34 -37.16 -51.52
N LYS A 166 23.25 -36.54 -51.97
CA LYS A 166 22.80 -36.09 -53.32
C LYS A 166 21.54 -35.20 -53.14
N GLU A 167 21.47 -34.03 -53.80
CA GLU A 167 20.61 -33.72 -54.98
C GLU A 167 19.09 -33.83 -54.71
N GLU A 168 18.20 -32.88 -55.04
CA GLU A 168 18.31 -31.67 -55.88
C GLU A 168 17.00 -30.86 -55.81
N SER A 169 17.13 -29.52 -55.93
CA SER A 169 16.26 -28.58 -56.69
C SER A 169 14.80 -28.39 -56.24
N ASN A 170 14.13 -27.24 -56.28
CA ASN A 170 14.29 -25.86 -56.79
C ASN A 170 13.03 -25.12 -56.19
N ASP A 171 12.92 -23.82 -55.90
CA ASP A 171 13.29 -22.62 -56.64
C ASP A 171 13.21 -21.40 -55.71
N ALA A 172 13.89 -20.35 -56.15
CA ALA A 172 14.10 -19.06 -55.50
C ALA A 172 12.82 -18.20 -55.28
N ASN A 173 12.84 -17.36 -54.25
CA ASN A 173 12.85 -15.91 -54.47
C ASN A 173 13.17 -15.07 -53.22
N ASN A 174 14.06 -14.11 -53.46
CA ASN A 174 14.46 -13.00 -52.59
C ASN A 174 13.27 -12.15 -52.11
N SER A 175 13.28 -11.75 -50.84
CA SER A 175 13.48 -10.33 -50.49
C SER A 175 13.73 -10.16 -48.99
N ALA A 176 14.86 -9.53 -48.69
CA ALA A 176 15.17 -9.01 -47.37
C ALA A 176 14.32 -7.76 -47.11
N ALA A 177 13.56 -7.77 -46.01
CA ALA A 177 13.05 -6.55 -45.40
C ALA A 177 13.52 -6.53 -43.94
N GLN A 178 14.38 -5.55 -43.67
CA GLN A 178 14.87 -5.16 -42.36
C GLN A 178 13.67 -4.86 -41.45
N ASN A 179 13.50 -5.63 -40.38
CA ASN A 179 12.57 -5.23 -39.31
C ASN A 179 13.37 -4.42 -38.29
N GLN A 180 13.18 -3.10 -38.36
CA GLN A 180 13.71 -2.14 -37.41
C GLN A 180 13.08 -2.41 -36.04
N ASN A 181 13.95 -2.77 -35.11
CA ASN A 181 13.62 -2.97 -33.70
C ASN A 181 13.44 -1.59 -33.06
N THR A 182 12.22 -1.04 -33.09
CA THR A 182 11.87 0.15 -32.33
C THR A 182 11.31 -0.27 -30.98
N THR A 183 12.20 -0.45 -30.01
CA THR A 183 11.84 -0.47 -28.59
C THR A 183 11.25 0.89 -28.23
N ALA A 184 9.93 0.91 -27.99
CA ALA A 184 9.30 2.05 -27.34
C ALA A 184 9.93 2.21 -25.94
N PRO A 185 10.36 3.42 -25.55
CA PRO A 185 10.96 3.62 -24.24
C PRO A 185 9.89 3.39 -23.17
N ALA A 186 10.20 2.50 -22.21
CA ALA A 186 9.42 2.33 -21.00
C ALA A 186 9.22 3.70 -20.34
N THR A 187 7.97 4.17 -20.30
CA THR A 187 7.63 5.41 -19.61
C THR A 187 7.97 5.25 -18.14
N LYS A 188 8.94 6.04 -17.65
CA LYS A 188 9.25 6.13 -16.22
C LYS A 188 7.97 6.39 -15.43
N PRO A 189 7.78 5.78 -14.25
CA PRO A 189 6.67 6.12 -13.38
C PRO A 189 6.70 7.63 -13.10
N LYS A 190 5.56 8.31 -13.29
CA LYS A 190 5.43 9.73 -12.99
C LYS A 190 5.58 9.91 -11.47
N GLU A 191 6.68 10.53 -11.03
CA GLU A 191 6.85 10.91 -9.63
C GLU A 191 5.80 11.96 -9.23
N ARG A 192 5.16 11.76 -8.08
CA ARG A 192 4.13 12.66 -7.52
C ARG A 192 4.74 13.39 -6.32
N HIS A 193 4.55 14.70 -6.21
CA HIS A 193 4.95 15.47 -5.03
C HIS A 193 3.84 16.48 -4.65
N LEU A 194 4.09 17.42 -3.73
CA LEU A 194 3.16 18.53 -3.43
C LEU A 194 3.75 19.89 -3.80
N ASP A 195 2.96 20.76 -4.42
CA ASP A 195 3.35 22.15 -4.66
C ASP A 195 3.37 22.91 -3.32
N PRO A 196 4.52 23.44 -2.88
CA PRO A 196 4.62 24.19 -1.63
C PRO A 196 3.63 25.36 -1.52
N ALA A 197 3.28 26.00 -2.64
CA ALA A 197 2.34 27.12 -2.66
C ALA A 197 0.90 26.70 -2.30
N ASN A 198 0.60 25.40 -2.38
CA ASN A 198 -0.70 24.84 -2.10
C ASN A 198 -0.78 24.15 -0.74
N VAL A 199 0.33 24.01 -0.01
CA VAL A 199 0.35 23.37 1.32
C VAL A 199 -0.38 24.25 2.34
N ILE A 200 -1.35 23.67 3.05
CA ILE A 200 -2.17 24.35 4.06
C ILE A 200 -1.85 23.91 5.49
N GLY A 201 -1.14 22.80 5.67
CA GLY A 201 -0.74 22.34 6.98
C GLY A 201 -0.09 20.96 6.95
N GLY A 202 0.47 20.56 8.09
CA GLY A 202 1.01 19.23 8.28
C GLY A 202 0.72 18.70 9.67
N TYR A 203 0.62 17.39 9.78
CA TYR A 203 0.40 16.69 11.03
C TYR A 203 1.45 15.59 11.20
N ARG A 204 2.21 15.65 12.30
CA ARG A 204 3.15 14.60 12.68
C ARG A 204 2.76 14.09 14.07
N PRO A 205 2.33 12.83 14.21
CA PRO A 205 2.06 12.28 15.53
C PRO A 205 3.34 12.17 16.35
N THR A 206 3.32 12.74 17.56
CA THR A 206 4.47 12.78 18.49
C THR A 206 4.33 11.86 19.70
N SER A 207 3.15 11.26 19.91
CA SER A 207 2.86 10.35 21.01
C SER A 207 1.95 9.22 20.54
N LEU A 208 2.18 8.03 21.10
CA LEU A 208 1.17 6.99 21.12
C LEU A 208 0.15 7.37 22.21
N MET A 209 -1.15 7.28 21.91
CA MET A 209 -2.16 7.28 22.97
C MET A 209 -2.02 5.92 23.65
N ILE A 210 -1.41 5.90 24.84
CA ILE A 210 -1.23 4.68 25.63
C ILE A 210 -2.17 4.77 26.83
N CYS A 211 -3.31 4.13 26.72
CA CYS A 211 -4.12 3.69 27.85
C CYS A 211 -3.62 2.32 28.34
N GLU A 212 -3.78 2.04 29.64
CA GLU A 212 -3.30 0.79 30.27
C GLU A 212 -4.04 -0.48 29.78
N ASN A 213 -5.10 -0.33 28.97
CA ASN A 213 -5.87 -1.43 28.37
C ASN A 213 -5.70 -1.45 26.83
N ASP A 214 -5.15 -2.54 26.30
CA ASP A 214 -4.88 -2.71 24.86
C ASP A 214 -6.16 -2.62 23.98
N ASP A 215 -7.30 -3.14 24.46
CA ASP A 215 -8.60 -3.06 23.74
C ASP A 215 -9.13 -1.61 23.61
N VAL A 216 -8.76 -0.75 24.56
CA VAL A 216 -9.15 0.68 24.56
C VAL A 216 -8.24 1.46 23.61
N ASN A 217 -6.95 1.10 23.53
CA ASN A 217 -6.00 1.71 22.60
C ASN A 217 -6.38 1.52 21.13
N GLU A 218 -6.90 0.35 20.74
CA GLU A 218 -7.29 0.11 19.34
C GLU A 218 -8.47 0.98 18.87
N ARG A 219 -9.27 1.50 19.80
CA ARG A 219 -10.47 2.31 19.49
C ARG A 219 -10.23 3.81 19.55
N HIS A 220 -9.19 4.24 20.25
CA HIS A 220 -8.81 5.65 20.33
C HIS A 220 -8.03 6.04 19.08
N ILE A 221 -8.36 7.20 18.51
CA ILE A 221 -7.76 7.66 17.28
C ILE A 221 -7.48 9.16 17.33
N HIS A 222 -6.40 9.59 16.69
CA HIS A 222 -6.17 11.00 16.46
C HIS A 222 -7.08 11.50 15.34
N LEU A 223 -8.10 12.28 15.68
CA LEU A 223 -8.97 12.92 14.69
C LEU A 223 -8.40 14.30 14.36
N VAL A 224 -7.82 14.42 13.17
CA VAL A 224 -7.31 15.66 12.58
C VAL A 224 -8.42 16.26 11.72
N THR A 225 -9.04 17.34 12.20
CA THR A 225 -10.07 18.07 11.46
C THR A 225 -9.48 19.31 10.81
N VAL A 226 -9.73 19.47 9.51
CA VAL A 226 -9.36 20.66 8.74
C VAL A 226 -10.60 21.51 8.54
N THR A 227 -10.54 22.75 9.00
CA THR A 227 -11.60 23.76 8.79
C THR A 227 -11.04 24.96 8.03
N LYS A 228 -11.89 25.65 7.27
CA LYS A 228 -11.55 26.90 6.57
C LYS A 228 -12.42 28.00 7.14
N ARG A 229 -11.82 29.08 7.67
CA ARG A 229 -12.56 30.24 8.19
C ARG A 229 -12.00 31.55 7.65
N ARG A 230 -12.82 32.59 7.64
CA ARG A 230 -12.33 33.94 7.33
C ARG A 230 -11.38 34.43 8.41
N ARG A 231 -10.27 35.06 8.01
CA ARG A 231 -9.36 35.74 8.92
C ARG A 231 -10.10 36.89 9.58
N CYS A 232 -10.23 36.84 10.91
CA CYS A 232 -10.70 37.98 11.66
C CYS A 232 -9.56 38.99 11.76
N HIS A 233 -9.63 40.09 11.01
CA HIS A 233 -8.78 41.26 11.25
C HIS A 233 -9.14 41.83 12.62
N ARG A 234 -8.43 41.44 13.67
CA ARG A 234 -8.42 42.21 14.91
C ARG A 234 -7.68 43.50 14.59
N ASN A 235 -8.41 44.61 14.51
CA ASN A 235 -7.80 45.94 14.62
C ASN A 235 -7.00 45.97 15.92
N VAL A 236 -5.68 45.92 15.81
CA VAL A 236 -4.77 46.22 16.92
C VAL A 236 -4.67 47.74 16.97
N ASP A 237 -5.73 48.39 17.46
CA ASP A 237 -5.64 49.74 17.99
C ASP A 237 -5.98 49.66 19.47
N SER A 238 -4.94 49.54 20.29
CA SER A 238 -4.81 50.20 21.60
C SER A 238 -3.73 49.56 22.46
N VAL A 239 -2.50 50.10 22.42
CA VAL A 239 -1.76 50.47 23.64
C VAL A 239 -0.79 51.63 23.34
N SER A 240 -0.91 52.70 24.14
CA SER A 240 0.02 53.85 24.38
C SER A 240 0.17 54.90 23.28
N SER A 241 0.20 56.22 23.51
CA SER A 241 0.05 57.08 24.70
C SER A 241 0.20 58.54 24.27
N MET A 242 -0.40 59.48 25.03
CA MET A 242 -0.03 60.91 25.20
C MET A 242 -0.45 61.95 24.16
N ASP A 243 -1.47 62.72 24.55
CA ASP A 243 -1.62 64.19 24.58
C ASP A 243 -0.68 65.07 23.74
N ILE A 244 -1.26 65.94 22.91
CA ILE A 244 -1.04 67.41 22.82
C ILE A 244 -2.22 68.04 22.06
N ASP A 245 -2.69 69.17 22.60
CA ASP A 245 -3.87 69.96 22.27
C ASP A 245 -3.82 70.75 20.95
N ASP A 246 -5.03 71.05 20.45
CA ASP A 246 -5.54 72.25 19.75
C ASP A 246 -4.73 72.91 18.60
N ASP A 247 -5.29 72.91 17.38
CA ASP A 247 -5.78 74.15 16.75
C ASP A 247 -6.58 73.88 15.46
N GLU A 248 -7.66 74.65 15.29
CA GLU A 248 -8.57 74.68 14.13
C GLU A 248 -7.86 75.20 12.86
N ASN A 249 -8.00 74.53 11.70
CA ASN A 249 -8.25 75.24 10.45
C ASN A 249 -8.80 74.37 9.30
N ASP A 250 -9.71 74.99 8.57
CA ASP A 250 -10.47 74.57 7.41
C ASP A 250 -9.58 74.36 6.17
N GLY A 251 -9.91 73.39 5.30
CA GLY A 251 -9.03 73.06 4.18
C GLY A 251 -9.43 71.87 3.28
N ASN A 252 -10.58 71.97 2.65
CA ASN A 252 -11.01 71.24 1.45
C ASN A 252 -9.86 70.98 0.43
N ILE A 253 -9.47 69.72 0.15
CA ILE A 253 -8.87 69.28 -1.14
C ILE A 253 -9.14 67.77 -1.39
N ARG A 254 -10.02 67.55 -2.38
CA ARG A 254 -10.03 66.52 -3.44
C ARG A 254 -9.59 65.08 -3.12
N ARG A 255 -10.61 64.21 -3.23
CA ARG A 255 -10.50 62.83 -3.73
C ARG A 255 -9.68 62.79 -5.02
N GLU A 256 -8.51 62.16 -4.97
CA GLU A 256 -7.92 61.50 -6.13
C GLU A 256 -8.04 60.00 -5.91
N LYS A 257 -8.84 59.37 -6.78
CA LYS A 257 -8.87 57.94 -6.96
C LYS A 257 -7.54 57.55 -7.60
N GLU A 258 -6.64 56.96 -6.82
CA GLU A 258 -5.64 56.08 -7.40
C GLU A 258 -6.26 54.70 -7.52
N GLU A 259 -6.62 54.36 -8.76
CA GLU A 259 -6.93 53.02 -9.23
C GLU A 259 -5.65 52.17 -9.12
N GLY A 260 -5.34 51.73 -7.90
CA GLY A 260 -4.39 50.68 -7.64
C GLY A 260 -5.07 49.33 -7.87
N SER A 261 -4.63 48.65 -8.92
CA SER A 261 -4.97 47.26 -9.26
C SER A 261 -4.93 46.35 -8.01
N SER A 262 -6.09 46.08 -7.43
CA SER A 262 -6.25 45.04 -6.44
C SER A 262 -6.42 43.71 -7.18
N ASN A 263 -5.32 43.00 -7.41
CA ASN A 263 -5.38 41.55 -7.52
C ASN A 263 -5.76 41.02 -6.12
N ASN A 264 -7.05 41.15 -5.76
CA ASN A 264 -7.59 40.46 -4.60
C ASN A 264 -7.69 38.99 -4.99
N ASN A 265 -6.65 38.23 -4.67
CA ASN A 265 -6.82 36.79 -4.54
C ASN A 265 -7.74 36.59 -3.33
N ASP A 266 -9.02 36.27 -3.57
CA ASP A 266 -10.03 36.01 -2.53
C ASP A 266 -9.59 34.96 -1.48
N ASP A 267 -8.50 34.22 -1.75
CA ASP A 267 -7.87 33.26 -0.84
C ASP A 267 -7.11 33.89 0.34
N ASP A 268 -6.64 35.14 0.24
CA ASP A 268 -5.88 35.79 1.33
C ASP A 268 -6.75 36.15 2.55
N ASP A 269 -8.07 36.15 2.36
CA ASP A 269 -9.07 36.42 3.40
C ASP A 269 -9.41 35.19 4.26
N PHE A 270 -8.89 34.01 3.91
CA PHE A 270 -9.19 32.76 4.61
C PHE A 270 -7.95 32.14 5.25
N GLU A 271 -8.17 31.39 6.33
CA GLU A 271 -7.16 30.57 6.98
C GLU A 271 -7.67 29.14 7.16
N TYR A 272 -6.75 28.18 7.02
CA TYR A 272 -7.01 26.78 7.34
C TYR A 272 -6.55 26.49 8.76
N ILE A 273 -7.37 25.75 9.48
CA ILE A 273 -7.08 25.37 10.87
C ILE A 273 -7.17 23.86 10.98
N LEU A 274 -6.06 23.29 11.44
CA LEU A 274 -5.96 21.89 11.81
C LEU A 274 -6.21 21.78 13.31
N THR A 275 -7.29 21.11 13.71
CA THR A 275 -7.54 20.76 15.11
C THR A 275 -7.34 19.26 15.30
N ILE A 276 -6.55 18.88 16.31
CA ILE A 276 -6.35 17.48 16.68
C ILE A 276 -7.12 17.23 17.96
N LYS A 277 -7.99 16.22 17.92
CA LYS A 277 -8.75 15.77 19.08
C LYS A 277 -8.67 14.26 19.19
N GLU A 278 -8.95 13.78 20.39
CA GLU A 278 -9.20 12.37 20.61
C GLU A 278 -10.56 12.01 20.01
N GLY A 279 -10.55 11.00 19.14
CA GLY A 279 -11.73 10.41 18.56
C GLY A 279 -11.87 8.95 18.95
N TYR A 280 -13.03 8.39 18.63
CA TYR A 280 -13.38 7.00 18.88
C TYR A 280 -13.90 6.33 17.62
N LEU A 281 -13.35 5.16 17.33
CA LEU A 281 -13.79 4.29 16.25
C LEU A 281 -14.87 3.33 16.77
N ASP A 282 -16.11 3.48 16.30
CA ASP A 282 -17.18 2.51 16.57
C ASP A 282 -16.82 1.16 15.93
N PRO A 283 -16.59 0.09 16.71
CA PRO A 283 -16.14 -1.19 16.17
C PRO A 283 -17.25 -1.96 15.46
N THR A 284 -18.50 -1.48 15.47
CA THR A 284 -19.63 -2.16 14.84
C THR A 284 -19.33 -2.40 13.35
N PRO A 285 -19.26 -3.66 12.89
CA PRO A 285 -18.81 -3.93 11.55
C PRO A 285 -19.89 -3.62 10.49
N ILE A 286 -19.43 -3.41 9.25
CA ILE A 286 -20.32 -3.51 8.09
C ILE A 286 -20.74 -4.98 7.91
N ASP A 287 -22.04 -5.24 7.78
CA ASP A 287 -22.53 -6.60 7.56
C ASP A 287 -22.48 -6.95 6.06
N THR A 288 -21.55 -7.82 5.70
CA THR A 288 -21.40 -8.42 4.37
C THR A 288 -21.56 -9.94 4.40
N SER A 289 -21.99 -10.50 5.53
CA SER A 289 -22.13 -11.95 5.75
C SER A 289 -23.19 -12.59 4.83
N ASN A 290 -24.15 -11.78 4.37
CA ASN A 290 -25.27 -12.19 3.53
C ASN A 290 -25.01 -12.08 2.01
N LYS A 291 -23.77 -11.81 1.58
CA LYS A 291 -23.41 -11.85 0.14
C LYS A 291 -23.74 -13.23 -0.46
N ILE A 292 -24.28 -13.22 -1.67
CA ILE A 292 -24.70 -14.43 -2.40
C ILE A 292 -23.57 -14.86 -3.34
N TYR A 293 -23.29 -16.17 -3.35
CA TYR A 293 -22.26 -16.77 -4.20
C TYR A 293 -22.86 -17.96 -4.95
N ASN A 294 -22.47 -18.11 -6.21
CA ASN A 294 -22.73 -19.31 -7.00
C ASN A 294 -21.62 -20.32 -6.71
N GLU A 295 -21.98 -21.60 -6.54
CA GLU A 295 -21.00 -22.69 -6.45
C GLU A 295 -20.68 -23.20 -7.85
N GLU A 296 -19.40 -23.19 -8.21
CA GLU A 296 -18.91 -23.60 -9.52
C GLU A 296 -17.58 -24.38 -9.39
N GLU A 297 -17.09 -24.93 -10.51
CA GLU A 297 -15.72 -25.46 -10.61
C GLU A 297 -14.92 -24.64 -11.62
N LEU A 298 -13.71 -24.23 -11.24
CA LEU A 298 -12.79 -23.46 -12.08
C LEU A 298 -11.37 -23.99 -11.91
N GLY A 299 -10.66 -24.23 -13.03
CA GLY A 299 -9.31 -24.81 -12.97
C GLY A 299 -9.25 -26.22 -12.33
N GLY A 300 -10.39 -26.90 -12.20
CA GLY A 300 -10.52 -28.17 -11.48
C GLY A 300 -10.63 -28.01 -9.96
N TRP A 301 -11.00 -26.83 -9.45
CA TRP A 301 -11.14 -26.53 -8.03
C TRP A 301 -12.52 -25.97 -7.71
N PRO A 302 -13.12 -26.30 -6.54
CA PRO A 302 -14.39 -25.70 -6.14
C PRO A 302 -14.23 -24.22 -5.84
N ILE A 303 -15.11 -23.42 -6.43
CA ILE A 303 -15.16 -21.98 -6.21
C ILE A 303 -16.55 -21.55 -5.73
N ARG A 304 -16.59 -20.43 -5.00
CA ARG A 304 -17.79 -19.71 -4.63
C ARG A 304 -17.67 -18.28 -5.11
N CYS A 305 -18.39 -17.94 -6.15
CA CYS A 305 -18.17 -16.68 -6.85
C CYS A 305 -19.41 -15.76 -6.84
N GLU A 306 -19.18 -14.49 -6.53
CA GLU A 306 -20.23 -13.47 -6.54
C GLU A 306 -20.73 -13.24 -7.98
N PRO A 307 -22.05 -13.15 -8.22
CA PRO A 307 -22.56 -12.86 -9.56
C PRO A 307 -21.90 -11.64 -10.21
N GLY A 308 -21.33 -11.82 -11.42
CA GLY A 308 -20.65 -10.77 -12.17
C GLY A 308 -19.21 -10.48 -11.75
N TRP A 309 -18.57 -11.38 -11.00
CA TRP A 309 -17.15 -11.29 -10.63
C TRP A 309 -16.18 -11.31 -11.82
N ASP A 310 -16.56 -11.96 -12.92
CA ASP A 310 -15.73 -12.13 -14.13
C ASP A 310 -15.91 -10.99 -15.14
N ILE A 311 -16.68 -9.97 -14.80
CA ILE A 311 -16.87 -8.76 -15.60
C ILE A 311 -15.77 -7.76 -15.24
N CYS A 312 -14.80 -7.59 -16.14
CA CYS A 312 -13.75 -6.59 -16.06
C CYS A 312 -13.84 -5.64 -17.27
N ASP A 313 -13.54 -4.35 -17.05
CA ASP A 313 -13.52 -3.34 -18.12
C ASP A 313 -12.36 -3.59 -19.10
N GLU A 314 -11.28 -4.20 -18.61
CA GLU A 314 -10.15 -4.72 -19.39
C GLU A 314 -10.45 -6.15 -19.80
N GLN A 315 -10.79 -6.35 -21.07
CA GLN A 315 -11.35 -7.62 -21.54
C GLN A 315 -10.39 -8.82 -21.44
N CYS A 316 -9.07 -8.57 -21.38
CA CYS A 316 -8.03 -9.60 -21.36
C CYS A 316 -6.74 -9.13 -20.66
N ASP A 317 -5.95 -10.08 -20.16
CA ASP A 317 -4.56 -9.87 -19.73
C ASP A 317 -3.60 -9.63 -20.92
N SER A 318 -2.31 -9.45 -20.62
CA SER A 318 -1.24 -9.24 -21.61
C SER A 318 -1.13 -10.37 -22.65
N ASN A 319 -1.63 -11.56 -22.34
CA ASN A 319 -1.63 -12.75 -23.20
C ASN A 319 -2.99 -12.98 -23.90
N GLY A 320 -3.95 -12.08 -23.74
CA GLY A 320 -5.27 -12.20 -24.35
C GLY A 320 -6.24 -13.09 -23.58
N LEU A 321 -5.92 -13.50 -22.34
CA LEU A 321 -6.81 -14.32 -21.51
C LEU A 321 -7.78 -13.44 -20.75
N THR A 322 -9.06 -13.78 -20.77
CA THR A 322 -10.04 -13.17 -19.87
C THR A 322 -9.67 -13.44 -18.40
N LEU A 323 -10.17 -12.62 -17.47
CA LEU A 323 -9.98 -12.83 -16.03
C LEU A 323 -10.32 -14.27 -15.59
N ARG A 324 -11.41 -14.82 -16.13
CA ARG A 324 -11.86 -16.18 -15.84
C ARG A 324 -10.87 -17.24 -16.34
N GLU A 325 -10.38 -17.10 -17.57
CA GLU A 325 -9.39 -18.02 -18.15
C GLU A 325 -8.05 -17.94 -17.42
N ARG A 326 -7.62 -16.72 -17.07
CA ARG A 326 -6.39 -16.49 -16.31
C ARG A 326 -6.46 -17.15 -14.94
N LEU A 327 -7.54 -16.92 -14.18
CA LEU A 327 -7.75 -17.57 -12.88
C LEU A 327 -7.83 -19.10 -13.00
N ALA A 328 -8.52 -19.62 -14.01
CA ALA A 328 -8.58 -21.07 -14.23
C ALA A 328 -7.19 -21.68 -14.46
N SER A 329 -6.37 -21.02 -15.28
CA SER A 329 -4.98 -21.41 -15.55
C SER A 329 -4.14 -21.34 -14.28
N ASP A 330 -4.18 -20.23 -13.55
CA ASP A 330 -3.39 -20.01 -12.33
C ASP A 330 -3.77 -20.99 -11.21
N ILE A 331 -5.06 -21.28 -11.02
CA ILE A 331 -5.54 -22.32 -10.08
C ILE A 331 -4.98 -23.70 -10.48
N ASN A 332 -5.05 -24.03 -11.77
CA ASN A 332 -4.57 -25.33 -12.25
C ASN A 332 -3.07 -25.48 -12.02
N ILE A 333 -2.29 -24.46 -12.38
CA ILE A 333 -0.83 -24.41 -12.20
C ILE A 333 -0.47 -24.47 -10.73
N ALA A 334 -1.03 -23.59 -9.89
CA ALA A 334 -0.75 -23.54 -8.46
C ALA A 334 -0.99 -24.91 -7.79
N THR A 335 -2.15 -25.50 -8.04
CA THR A 335 -2.53 -26.78 -7.43
C THR A 335 -1.72 -27.95 -8.00
N SER A 336 -1.10 -27.79 -9.17
CA SER A 336 -0.22 -28.81 -9.75
C SER A 336 1.07 -29.03 -8.94
N PHE A 337 1.54 -27.99 -8.27
CA PHE A 337 2.76 -28.01 -7.43
C PHE A 337 2.56 -28.68 -6.07
N LEU A 338 1.31 -28.77 -5.59
CA LEU A 338 1.01 -29.38 -4.29
C LEU A 338 1.18 -30.92 -4.34
N PRO A 339 1.74 -31.56 -3.29
CA PRO A 339 1.78 -33.02 -3.19
C PRO A 339 0.39 -33.65 -3.38
N PRO A 340 0.25 -34.81 -4.04
CA PRO A 340 -1.07 -35.37 -4.39
C PRO A 340 -2.03 -35.53 -3.22
N GLN A 341 -1.54 -35.97 -2.05
CA GLN A 341 -2.35 -36.12 -0.84
C GLN A 341 -2.83 -34.76 -0.30
N ALA A 342 -1.95 -33.77 -0.25
CA ALA A 342 -2.28 -32.41 0.17
C ALA A 342 -3.33 -31.80 -0.78
N ARG A 343 -3.09 -31.90 -2.09
CA ARG A 343 -3.98 -31.41 -3.13
C ARG A 343 -5.38 -32.00 -3.00
N GLN A 344 -5.49 -33.31 -2.76
CA GLN A 344 -6.79 -33.97 -2.59
C GLN A 344 -7.51 -33.49 -1.31
N LYS A 345 -6.78 -33.32 -0.21
CA LYS A 345 -7.34 -32.84 1.05
C LYS A 345 -7.81 -31.39 0.95
N LEU A 346 -6.96 -30.51 0.43
CA LEU A 346 -7.25 -29.09 0.25
C LEU A 346 -8.40 -28.89 -0.75
N ARG A 347 -8.48 -29.67 -1.82
CA ARG A 347 -9.61 -29.58 -2.77
C ARG A 347 -10.97 -29.80 -2.11
N LYS A 348 -11.03 -30.59 -1.03
CA LYS A 348 -12.27 -30.86 -0.29
C LYS A 348 -12.57 -29.83 0.80
N SER A 349 -11.56 -29.14 1.32
CA SER A 349 -11.66 -28.33 2.54
C SER A 349 -11.40 -26.84 2.32
N THR A 350 -10.84 -26.46 1.16
CA THR A 350 -10.40 -25.10 0.85
C THR A 350 -11.03 -24.62 -0.45
N PRO A 351 -12.32 -24.21 -0.44
CA PRO A 351 -12.92 -23.56 -1.59
C PRO A 351 -12.29 -22.18 -1.83
N ILE A 352 -12.32 -21.70 -3.08
CA ILE A 352 -11.88 -20.35 -3.42
C ILE A 352 -13.11 -19.43 -3.53
N TRP A 353 -13.16 -18.40 -2.71
CA TRP A 353 -14.19 -17.37 -2.72
C TRP A 353 -13.74 -16.21 -3.61
N ILE A 354 -14.56 -15.87 -4.61
CA ILE A 354 -14.24 -14.80 -5.55
C ILE A 354 -15.31 -13.72 -5.43
N ASN A 355 -14.88 -12.53 -5.03
CA ASN A 355 -15.75 -11.37 -4.92
C ASN A 355 -15.55 -10.44 -6.11
N LYS A 356 -16.61 -9.77 -6.53
CA LYS A 356 -16.48 -8.56 -7.34
C LYS A 356 -15.83 -7.43 -6.53
N SER A 357 -16.23 -7.30 -5.26
CA SER A 357 -15.60 -6.41 -4.29
C SER A 357 -16.05 -6.82 -2.88
N GLN A 358 -15.14 -6.79 -1.92
CA GLN A 358 -15.41 -7.12 -0.52
C GLN A 358 -14.95 -5.98 0.39
N GLN A 359 -15.83 -5.56 1.29
CA GLN A 359 -15.53 -4.62 2.37
C GLN A 359 -15.71 -5.29 3.72
N PHE A 360 -14.93 -4.92 4.72
CA PHE A 360 -15.02 -5.51 6.05
C PHE A 360 -14.57 -4.54 7.14
N GLY A 361 -14.76 -4.93 8.39
CA GLY A 361 -14.37 -4.13 9.56
C GLY A 361 -15.39 -3.04 9.89
N PRO A 362 -14.98 -2.02 10.68
CA PRO A 362 -15.87 -0.99 11.21
C PRO A 362 -16.71 -0.29 10.14
N ARG A 363 -18.04 -0.22 10.33
CA ARG A 363 -18.96 0.43 9.37
C ARG A 363 -18.66 1.93 9.19
N CYS A 364 -18.15 2.57 10.23
CA CYS A 364 -17.78 3.98 10.18
C CYS A 364 -16.50 4.22 9.36
N ALA A 365 -15.67 3.21 9.12
CA ALA A 365 -14.46 3.30 8.31
C ALA A 365 -14.15 1.92 7.69
N PRO A 366 -14.95 1.47 6.70
CA PRO A 366 -14.83 0.11 6.18
C PRO A 366 -13.51 -0.04 5.40
N VAL A 367 -12.88 -1.19 5.54
CA VAL A 367 -11.71 -1.58 4.75
C VAL A 367 -12.19 -2.18 3.45
N THR A 368 -11.77 -1.63 2.31
CA THR A 368 -11.95 -2.28 1.01
C THR A 368 -10.83 -3.30 0.82
N GLY A 369 -11.19 -4.58 0.83
CA GLY A 369 -10.25 -5.67 0.64
C GLY A 369 -9.60 -5.62 -0.75
N ARG A 370 -8.32 -6.00 -0.81
CA ARG A 370 -7.54 -6.07 -2.05
C ARG A 370 -6.72 -7.35 -2.03
N GLY A 371 -6.41 -7.87 -3.21
CA GLY A 371 -5.60 -9.09 -3.33
C GLY A 371 -6.32 -10.31 -2.76
N MET A 372 -5.55 -11.21 -2.19
CA MET A 372 -6.02 -12.51 -1.72
C MET A 372 -5.59 -12.78 -0.28
N CYS A 373 -6.29 -13.70 0.38
CA CYS A 373 -5.86 -14.27 1.66
C CYS A 373 -6.49 -15.65 1.89
N PHE A 374 -5.89 -16.43 2.77
CA PHE A 374 -6.48 -17.61 3.37
C PHE A 374 -7.08 -17.28 4.74
N HIS A 375 -8.28 -17.79 5.03
CA HIS A 375 -8.96 -17.60 6.31
C HIS A 375 -8.77 -18.82 7.23
N PRO A 376 -7.86 -18.79 8.21
CA PRO A 376 -7.64 -19.96 9.06
C PRO A 376 -8.79 -20.24 10.05
N GLU A 377 -9.45 -19.19 10.55
CA GLU A 377 -10.47 -19.30 11.59
C GLU A 377 -11.67 -18.38 11.29
N SER A 378 -12.81 -18.65 11.94
CA SER A 378 -14.08 -17.96 11.66
C SER A 378 -14.27 -16.66 12.45
N GLU A 379 -13.57 -16.53 13.57
CA GLU A 379 -13.75 -15.47 14.56
C GLU A 379 -13.46 -14.10 13.93
N TRP A 380 -12.32 -13.95 13.27
CA TRP A 380 -11.96 -12.70 12.59
C TRP A 380 -12.97 -12.33 11.50
N LEU A 381 -13.50 -13.32 10.76
CA LEU A 381 -14.54 -13.09 9.75
C LEU A 381 -15.80 -12.50 10.40
N ILE A 382 -16.28 -13.10 11.50
CA ILE A 382 -17.48 -12.64 12.21
C ILE A 382 -17.26 -11.23 12.79
N GLU A 383 -16.12 -11.01 13.44
CA GLU A 383 -15.75 -9.72 14.05
C GLU A 383 -15.68 -8.60 13.00
N ASN A 384 -15.31 -8.92 11.76
CA ASN A 384 -15.22 -7.98 10.66
C ASN A 384 -16.48 -7.96 9.76
N GLY A 385 -17.57 -8.60 10.20
CA GLY A 385 -18.88 -8.57 9.53
C GLY A 385 -18.93 -9.38 8.23
N MET A 386 -18.06 -10.38 8.11
CA MET A 386 -17.99 -11.31 6.98
C MET A 386 -18.65 -12.65 7.31
N SER A 387 -18.88 -13.47 6.28
CA SER A 387 -19.49 -14.80 6.47
C SER A 387 -18.50 -15.80 7.07
N ALA A 388 -18.86 -16.40 8.21
CA ALA A 388 -18.09 -17.48 8.85
C ALA A 388 -17.88 -18.70 7.94
N GLN A 389 -18.70 -18.86 6.89
CA GLN A 389 -18.54 -19.94 5.91
C GLN A 389 -17.25 -19.83 5.10
N LYS A 390 -16.61 -18.65 5.07
CA LYS A 390 -15.33 -18.42 4.41
C LYS A 390 -14.15 -19.05 5.16
N CYS A 391 -14.35 -19.52 6.39
CA CYS A 391 -13.32 -20.22 7.17
C CYS A 391 -12.76 -21.43 6.39
N HIS A 392 -11.45 -21.59 6.45
CA HIS A 392 -10.61 -22.47 5.65
C HIS A 392 -10.69 -22.27 4.13
N GLY A 393 -11.30 -21.19 3.66
CA GLY A 393 -11.32 -20.80 2.25
C GLY A 393 -10.18 -19.84 1.90
N ILE A 394 -9.81 -19.83 0.63
CA ILE A 394 -9.00 -18.76 0.03
C ILE A 394 -9.97 -17.73 -0.52
N GLU A 395 -9.75 -16.46 -0.27
CA GLU A 395 -10.61 -15.38 -0.75
C GLU A 395 -9.83 -14.41 -1.64
N LEU A 396 -10.38 -14.14 -2.83
CA LEU A 396 -10.03 -13.01 -3.68
C LEU A 396 -11.01 -11.87 -3.39
N TYR A 397 -10.53 -10.82 -2.73
CA TYR A 397 -11.36 -9.72 -2.22
C TYR A 397 -11.95 -8.83 -3.31
N ASP A 398 -11.23 -8.65 -4.40
CA ASP A 398 -11.66 -7.87 -5.54
C ASP A 398 -11.07 -8.49 -6.80
N SER A 399 -11.94 -9.05 -7.63
CA SER A 399 -11.55 -9.78 -8.83
C SER A 399 -10.96 -8.87 -9.92
N SER A 400 -11.31 -7.58 -9.94
CA SER A 400 -10.79 -6.62 -10.92
C SER A 400 -9.30 -6.36 -10.74
N HIS A 401 -8.78 -6.49 -9.51
CA HIS A 401 -7.37 -6.27 -9.18
C HIS A 401 -6.47 -7.49 -9.38
N TYR A 402 -7.03 -8.63 -9.77
CA TYR A 402 -6.24 -9.86 -9.90
C TYR A 402 -5.20 -9.74 -11.02
N LEU A 403 -5.61 -9.23 -12.19
CA LEU A 403 -4.75 -9.12 -13.37
C LEU A 403 -3.55 -8.18 -13.12
N ASP A 404 -3.75 -7.11 -12.34
CA ASP A 404 -2.70 -6.15 -11.97
C ASP A 404 -1.49 -6.78 -11.24
N HIS A 405 -1.72 -7.86 -10.48
CA HIS A 405 -0.74 -8.38 -9.53
C HIS A 405 -0.37 -9.85 -9.75
N CYS A 406 -1.14 -10.60 -10.55
CA CYS A 406 -0.94 -12.03 -10.78
C CYS A 406 0.41 -12.40 -11.41
N GLU A 407 1.12 -11.43 -12.02
CA GLU A 407 2.46 -11.59 -12.60
C GLU A 407 3.61 -11.12 -11.70
N LEU A 408 3.31 -10.56 -10.53
CA LEU A 408 4.36 -10.21 -9.56
C LEU A 408 4.98 -11.47 -8.91
N TRP A 409 4.30 -12.60 -9.03
CA TRP A 409 4.82 -13.95 -8.84
C TRP A 409 4.84 -14.64 -10.21
N GLY A 410 5.53 -15.78 -10.32
CA GLY A 410 5.38 -16.66 -11.49
C GLY A 410 3.93 -17.12 -11.70
N PRO A 411 3.59 -17.76 -12.85
CA PRO A 411 2.23 -18.19 -13.14
C PRO A 411 1.61 -19.03 -12.01
N GLY A 412 0.45 -18.62 -11.50
CA GLY A 412 -0.19 -19.23 -10.33
C GLY A 412 0.53 -19.06 -8.99
N GLY A 413 1.64 -18.33 -8.90
CA GLY A 413 2.46 -18.20 -7.68
C GLY A 413 1.72 -17.49 -6.53
N ASN A 414 0.96 -16.43 -6.83
CA ASN A 414 0.12 -15.76 -5.83
C ASN A 414 -0.96 -16.71 -5.27
N MET A 415 -1.57 -17.53 -6.13
CA MET A 415 -2.54 -18.55 -5.70
C MET A 415 -1.86 -19.68 -4.90
N LEU A 416 -0.64 -20.07 -5.30
CA LEU A 416 0.16 -21.09 -4.60
C LEU A 416 0.54 -20.62 -3.19
N HIS A 417 0.86 -19.33 -3.01
CA HIS A 417 1.10 -18.73 -1.70
C HIS A 417 -0.09 -18.96 -0.75
N GLU A 418 -1.31 -18.67 -1.19
CA GLU A 418 -2.51 -18.90 -0.39
C GLU A 418 -2.77 -20.38 -0.08
N PHE A 419 -2.46 -21.27 -1.03
CA PHE A 419 -2.52 -22.71 -0.77
C PHE A 419 -1.44 -23.17 0.23
N CYS A 420 -0.29 -22.51 0.30
CA CYS A 420 0.72 -22.80 1.30
C CYS A 420 0.24 -22.40 2.71
N HIS A 421 -0.47 -21.28 2.85
CA HIS A 421 -1.17 -20.94 4.10
C HIS A 421 -2.20 -22.02 4.48
N ALA A 422 -3.06 -22.42 3.54
CA ALA A 422 -4.05 -23.46 3.77
C ALA A 422 -3.42 -24.80 4.18
N TYR A 423 -2.30 -25.17 3.56
CA TYR A 423 -1.52 -26.34 3.92
C TYR A 423 -0.92 -26.23 5.32
N HIS A 424 -0.32 -25.08 5.65
CA HIS A 424 0.27 -24.83 6.95
C HIS A 424 -0.78 -24.98 8.06
N ALA A 425 -1.95 -24.38 7.90
CA ALA A 425 -3.03 -24.46 8.89
C ALA A 425 -3.59 -25.87 9.04
N THR A 426 -3.87 -26.57 7.93
CA THR A 426 -4.74 -27.75 7.96
C THR A 426 -4.01 -29.09 7.79
N CYS A 427 -2.81 -29.08 7.19
CA CYS A 427 -2.09 -30.30 6.79
C CYS A 427 -0.79 -30.51 7.57
N THR A 428 -0.17 -29.42 8.03
CA THR A 428 1.07 -29.49 8.78
C THR A 428 0.82 -29.96 10.22
N PRO A 429 1.64 -30.87 10.78
CA PRO A 429 1.52 -31.26 12.18
C PRO A 429 1.57 -30.05 13.10
N GLN A 430 0.60 -29.93 14.01
CA GLN A 430 0.43 -28.78 14.92
C GLN A 430 0.06 -27.45 14.23
N GLY A 431 -0.28 -27.47 12.95
CA GLY A 431 -0.71 -26.27 12.22
C GLY A 431 0.34 -25.16 12.30
N TYR A 432 -0.11 -23.94 12.61
CA TYR A 432 0.73 -22.77 12.83
C TYR A 432 1.65 -22.85 14.06
N GLU A 433 1.39 -23.78 14.97
CA GLU A 433 2.26 -24.03 16.14
C GLU A 433 3.35 -25.06 15.84
N ASN A 434 3.63 -25.33 14.56
CA ASN A 434 4.68 -26.27 14.19
C ASN A 434 6.06 -25.77 14.68
N PRO A 435 6.76 -26.52 15.56
CA PRO A 435 7.99 -26.06 16.18
C PRO A 435 9.16 -25.92 15.20
N ASP A 436 9.18 -26.71 14.11
CA ASP A 436 10.26 -26.65 13.12
C ASP A 436 10.15 -25.35 12.30
N ILE A 437 8.93 -24.98 11.88
CA ILE A 437 8.67 -23.73 11.15
C ILE A 437 8.96 -22.52 12.04
N ILE A 438 8.45 -22.51 13.27
CA ILE A 438 8.68 -21.42 14.22
C ILE A 438 10.18 -21.24 14.50
N LYS A 439 10.92 -22.34 14.64
CA LYS A 439 12.37 -22.28 14.86
C LYS A 439 13.09 -21.69 13.64
N ALA A 440 12.84 -22.21 12.44
CA ALA A 440 13.47 -21.73 11.20
C ALA A 440 13.22 -20.23 10.99
N TYR A 441 11.97 -19.78 11.20
CA TYR A 441 11.62 -18.37 11.15
C TYR A 441 12.44 -17.52 12.13
N LYS A 442 12.52 -17.93 13.40
CA LYS A 442 13.24 -17.18 14.44
C LYS A 442 14.73 -17.05 14.12
N ASP A 443 15.35 -18.16 13.71
CA ASP A 443 16.77 -18.18 13.36
C ASP A 443 17.03 -17.22 12.16
N ALA A 444 16.18 -17.26 11.13
CA ALA A 444 16.29 -16.39 9.97
C ALA A 444 16.10 -14.90 10.29
N MET A 445 15.19 -14.57 11.22
CA MET A 445 14.97 -13.20 11.68
C MET A 445 16.14 -12.71 12.55
N GLU A 446 16.73 -13.56 13.38
CA GLU A 446 17.91 -13.22 14.18
C GLU A 446 19.12 -12.88 13.28
N GLU A 447 19.23 -13.57 12.15
CA GLU A 447 20.25 -13.31 11.13
C GLU A 447 19.91 -12.14 10.17
N ASN A 448 18.72 -11.54 10.30
CA ASN A 448 18.21 -10.46 9.45
C ASN A 448 18.24 -10.77 7.95
N LEU A 449 18.03 -12.05 7.57
CA LEU A 449 18.16 -12.51 6.18
C LEU A 449 17.22 -11.81 5.20
N TYR A 450 16.15 -11.20 5.70
CA TYR A 450 15.02 -10.71 4.91
C TYR A 450 14.75 -9.21 5.04
N ASP A 451 15.59 -8.46 5.78
CA ASP A 451 15.37 -7.04 6.05
C ASP A 451 15.52 -6.14 4.80
N CYS A 452 16.26 -6.58 3.79
CA CYS A 452 16.43 -5.85 2.53
C CYS A 452 16.78 -6.79 1.37
N VAL A 453 15.75 -7.32 0.71
CA VAL A 453 15.87 -8.31 -0.37
C VAL A 453 15.25 -7.79 -1.67
N GLY A 454 15.60 -8.41 -2.80
CA GLY A 454 14.98 -8.08 -4.09
C GLY A 454 13.46 -8.27 -4.05
N VAL A 455 12.72 -7.45 -4.79
CA VAL A 455 11.25 -7.55 -4.88
C VAL A 455 10.77 -7.27 -6.30
N HIS A 456 9.76 -8.02 -6.74
CA HIS A 456 9.02 -7.74 -7.97
C HIS A 456 7.87 -6.77 -7.69
N GLY A 457 7.74 -5.72 -8.51
CA GLY A 457 6.61 -4.78 -8.46
C GLY A 457 6.98 -3.35 -8.06
N PRO A 458 5.97 -2.53 -7.72
CA PRO A 458 6.13 -1.08 -7.56
C PRO A 458 6.92 -0.66 -6.31
N GLN A 459 7.24 -1.60 -5.41
CA GLN A 459 7.97 -1.34 -4.15
C GLN A 459 9.43 -0.88 -4.39
N GLY A 460 9.97 -1.08 -5.59
CA GLY A 460 11.36 -0.73 -5.95
C GLY A 460 12.26 -1.97 -6.06
N PRO A 461 13.58 -1.80 -6.24
CA PRO A 461 14.47 -2.93 -6.49
C PRO A 461 14.72 -3.80 -5.26
N LYS A 462 14.55 -3.26 -4.04
CA LYS A 462 14.70 -3.99 -2.77
C LYS A 462 13.81 -3.40 -1.66
N CYS A 463 13.30 -4.24 -0.78
CA CYS A 463 12.62 -3.85 0.47
C CYS A 463 12.72 -4.95 1.54
N LYS A 464 12.20 -4.68 2.74
CA LYS A 464 11.96 -5.75 3.73
C LYS A 464 10.98 -6.77 3.17
N ALA A 465 11.31 -8.05 3.26
CA ALA A 465 10.47 -9.11 2.71
C ALA A 465 9.19 -9.27 3.54
N TYR A 466 8.11 -9.67 2.88
CA TYR A 466 6.86 -9.96 3.57
C TYR A 466 6.97 -11.18 4.51
N ALA A 467 7.91 -12.08 4.22
CA ALA A 467 8.33 -13.19 5.10
C ALA A 467 8.82 -12.74 6.50
N CYS A 468 9.11 -11.45 6.73
CA CYS A 468 9.44 -10.94 8.07
C CYS A 468 8.22 -10.67 8.97
N THR A 469 7.01 -10.81 8.45
CA THR A 469 5.79 -10.45 9.17
C THR A 469 5.53 -11.41 10.33
N ASP A 470 5.49 -12.71 10.03
CA ASP A 470 5.28 -13.78 10.99
C ASP A 470 5.72 -15.15 10.41
N PRO A 471 5.73 -16.23 11.22
CA PRO A 471 6.08 -17.56 10.73
C PRO A 471 5.18 -18.11 9.61
N MET A 472 3.93 -17.62 9.50
CA MET A 472 2.97 -18.07 8.50
C MET A 472 3.37 -17.52 7.14
N GLU A 473 3.64 -16.21 7.05
CA GLU A 473 4.11 -15.56 5.83
C GLU A 473 5.50 -16.06 5.42
N TYR A 474 6.40 -16.25 6.40
CA TYR A 474 7.69 -16.88 6.14
C TYR A 474 7.55 -18.26 5.48
N PHE A 475 6.66 -19.10 6.02
CA PHE A 475 6.41 -20.42 5.44
C PHE A 475 5.78 -20.33 4.05
N ALA A 476 4.78 -19.47 3.85
CA ALA A 476 4.03 -19.38 2.59
C ALA A 476 4.89 -18.82 1.45
N GLU A 477 5.63 -17.73 1.67
CA GLU A 477 6.50 -17.13 0.65
C GLU A 477 7.60 -18.10 0.21
N LEU A 478 8.30 -18.71 1.18
CA LEU A 478 9.40 -19.62 0.87
C LEU A 478 8.89 -20.95 0.31
N SER A 479 7.73 -21.44 0.74
CA SER A 479 7.09 -22.61 0.12
C SER A 479 6.70 -22.35 -1.34
N THR A 480 6.28 -21.13 -1.67
CA THR A 480 5.93 -20.75 -3.05
C THR A 480 7.17 -20.81 -3.96
N ALA A 481 8.29 -20.22 -3.53
CA ALA A 481 9.56 -20.33 -4.26
C ALA A 481 10.06 -21.79 -4.33
N PHE A 482 9.92 -22.55 -3.24
CA PHE A 482 10.37 -23.94 -3.16
C PHE A 482 9.54 -24.89 -4.04
N LEU A 483 8.22 -24.81 -4.02
CA LEU A 483 7.34 -25.72 -4.77
C LEU A 483 7.19 -25.34 -6.23
N GLY A 484 7.20 -24.03 -6.55
CA GLY A 484 7.05 -23.53 -7.91
C GLY A 484 8.19 -23.91 -8.85
N THR A 485 9.33 -24.33 -8.31
CA THR A 485 10.52 -24.74 -9.08
C THR A 485 11.06 -26.09 -8.66
N LYS A 486 11.75 -26.75 -9.60
CA LYS A 486 12.68 -27.84 -9.29
C LYS A 486 14.12 -27.34 -9.24
N ASP A 487 14.98 -28.14 -8.65
CA ASP A 487 16.42 -27.90 -8.60
C ASP A 487 16.98 -27.69 -10.01
N GLY A 488 17.71 -26.59 -10.23
CA GLY A 488 18.24 -26.19 -11.53
C GLY A 488 17.30 -25.38 -12.42
N GLU A 489 16.05 -25.13 -12.01
CA GLU A 489 15.13 -24.25 -12.73
C GLU A 489 15.28 -22.79 -12.26
N GLU A 490 15.47 -21.87 -13.21
CA GLU A 490 15.70 -20.45 -12.90
C GLU A 490 14.41 -19.63 -12.74
N ARG A 491 13.25 -20.20 -13.10
CA ARG A 491 11.98 -19.46 -13.08
C ARG A 491 11.64 -19.00 -11.67
N GLU A 492 11.08 -17.80 -11.56
CA GLU A 492 10.79 -17.17 -10.28
C GLU A 492 9.30 -17.34 -9.94
N TYR A 493 9.01 -17.76 -8.71
CA TYR A 493 7.64 -18.01 -8.24
C TYR A 493 7.27 -17.26 -6.98
N ASN A 494 8.23 -16.67 -6.27
CA ASN A 494 7.99 -15.79 -5.14
C ASN A 494 8.20 -14.32 -5.57
N LYS A 495 7.47 -13.39 -4.97
CA LYS A 495 7.61 -11.96 -5.23
C LYS A 495 8.83 -11.34 -4.56
N TRP A 496 9.27 -11.88 -3.42
CA TRP A 496 10.45 -11.42 -2.69
C TRP A 496 11.58 -12.43 -2.77
N TYR A 497 12.84 -11.96 -2.84
CA TYR A 497 13.97 -12.87 -2.85
C TYR A 497 14.10 -13.61 -1.51
N PRO A 498 14.35 -14.93 -1.50
CA PRO A 498 14.65 -15.80 -2.63
C PRO A 498 13.41 -16.13 -3.47
N PHE A 499 13.56 -16.02 -4.78
CA PHE A 499 12.50 -16.14 -5.78
C PHE A 499 12.22 -17.58 -6.22
N ASN A 500 13.18 -18.48 -6.03
CA ASN A 500 13.10 -19.89 -6.41
C ASN A 500 13.87 -20.80 -5.44
N ARG A 501 13.76 -22.12 -5.65
CA ARG A 501 14.29 -23.14 -4.74
C ARG A 501 15.81 -23.10 -4.56
N ASP A 502 16.58 -22.89 -5.62
CA ASP A 502 18.05 -22.87 -5.54
C ASP A 502 18.56 -21.63 -4.79
N GLN A 503 17.85 -20.52 -4.94
CA GLN A 503 18.12 -19.31 -4.18
C GLN A 503 17.80 -19.52 -2.69
N ILE A 504 16.71 -20.22 -2.34
CA ILE A 504 16.45 -20.60 -0.93
C ILE A 504 17.62 -21.40 -0.38
N ARG A 505 18.08 -22.45 -1.08
CA ARG A 505 19.19 -23.29 -0.62
C ARG A 505 20.45 -22.50 -0.28
N SER A 506 20.71 -21.43 -1.04
CA SER A 506 21.90 -20.60 -0.88
C SER A 506 21.72 -19.51 0.17
N HIS A 507 20.54 -18.89 0.23
CA HIS A 507 20.25 -17.73 1.07
C HIS A 507 19.78 -18.09 2.47
N ASP A 508 18.89 -19.08 2.59
CA ASP A 508 18.37 -19.62 3.85
C ASP A 508 18.40 -21.16 3.81
N PRO A 509 19.56 -21.78 4.10
CA PRO A 509 19.70 -23.23 4.16
C PRO A 509 18.79 -23.87 5.22
N GLY A 510 18.46 -23.14 6.29
CA GLY A 510 17.56 -23.60 7.36
C GLY A 510 16.13 -23.74 6.86
N ALA A 511 15.62 -22.75 6.12
CA ALA A 511 14.37 -22.83 5.40
C ALA A 511 14.36 -24.01 4.43
N TYR A 512 15.44 -24.18 3.65
CA TYR A 512 15.54 -25.26 2.67
C TYR A 512 15.37 -26.64 3.31
N GLU A 513 16.05 -26.89 4.44
CA GLU A 513 15.92 -28.14 5.19
C GLU A 513 14.50 -28.33 5.75
N MET A 514 13.95 -27.28 6.38
CA MET A 514 12.60 -27.27 6.94
C MET A 514 11.54 -27.58 5.87
N LEU A 515 11.63 -26.92 4.71
CA LEU A 515 10.70 -27.10 3.59
C LEU A 515 10.85 -28.49 2.97
N THR A 516 12.08 -28.96 2.79
CA THR A 516 12.34 -30.32 2.29
C THR A 516 11.66 -31.34 3.20
N LYS A 517 11.84 -31.24 4.52
CA LYS A 517 11.18 -32.11 5.50
C LYS A 517 9.66 -32.00 5.41
N THR A 518 9.13 -30.78 5.47
CA THR A 518 7.68 -30.52 5.53
C THR A 518 6.94 -31.04 4.29
N TRP A 519 7.50 -30.81 3.11
CA TRP A 519 6.89 -31.19 1.82
C TRP A 519 7.19 -32.65 1.41
N SER A 520 8.28 -33.25 1.90
CA SER A 520 8.64 -34.66 1.64
C SER A 520 7.91 -35.66 2.56
N LEU A 521 7.38 -35.22 3.71
CA LEU A 521 6.61 -36.05 4.64
C LEU A 521 5.31 -36.63 4.03
N LEU A 522 4.89 -36.19 2.84
CA LEU A 522 3.69 -36.66 2.16
C LEU A 522 3.94 -37.69 1.05
N ASP A 523 5.18 -37.87 0.59
CA ASP A 523 5.52 -38.94 -0.35
C ASP A 523 5.72 -40.29 0.35
N GLN A 524 6.02 -40.29 1.66
CA GLN A 524 6.40 -41.51 2.38
C GLN A 524 5.27 -42.17 3.19
N LYS A 525 4.09 -41.57 3.32
CA LYS A 525 2.93 -42.21 4.01
C LYS A 525 2.15 -43.20 3.14
N SER A 526 2.72 -43.63 2.01
CA SER A 526 2.14 -44.64 1.11
C SER A 526 3.10 -45.79 0.76
N LEU A 527 4.06 -46.10 1.63
CA LEU A 527 4.84 -47.34 1.57
C LEU A 527 4.46 -48.28 2.71
#